data_AF-A0A951JBG4-F1
#
_entry.id   AF-A0A951JBG4-F1
#
_cell.length_a   1.000
_cell.length_b   1.000
_cell.length_c   1.000
_cell.angle_alpha   90.00
_cell.angle_beta   90.00
_cell.angle_gamma   90.00
#
_symmetry.space_group_name_H-M   'P 1'
#
loop_
_entity.id
_entity.type
_entity.pdbx_description
1 polymer ?
#
loop_
_entity_poly.entity_id
_entity_poly.type
_entity_poly.pdbx_seq_one_letter_code
_entity_poly.pdbx_strand_id
1 'polypeptide(L)'
;GSSLQAQQPLVNAVRTTLQALAAVLGGCQSLHTNGYDEALSLPTEQAATLALRTQQVIAHESGVARTADPLAGSWFVEHLTDEVEARAREYLERIADLGGAAKAIDYMQEEIHRAAYRVQLEVEEGERTVVGVNAYQEAEEQVRIGQPDFSALEVRQKAKLADLRERRDTEAVEAARARIRRAADAGDNLLPPIVDAVKALATLGEISDTLRDAWGTYDGHAS
;
A
#
# COMPACT_ATOMS: atom_id res chain seq x y z
N GLY A 1 -4.21 -6.94 -0.72
CA GLY A 1 -4.98 -7.10 0.52
C GLY A 1 -6.41 -7.57 0.33
N SER A 2 -7.37 -6.64 0.25
CA SER A 2 -8.78 -6.83 0.69
C SER A 2 -9.58 -8.00 0.10
N SER A 3 -9.24 -8.51 -1.08
CA SER A 3 -9.89 -9.68 -1.67
C SER A 3 -9.48 -11.01 -1.03
N LEU A 4 -8.35 -11.03 -0.31
CA LEU A 4 -7.77 -12.23 0.27
C LEU A 4 -8.36 -12.50 1.65
N GLN A 5 -8.59 -13.78 1.95
CA GLN A 5 -9.38 -14.22 3.10
C GLN A 5 -8.52 -14.97 4.11
N ALA A 6 -8.88 -14.87 5.39
CA ALA A 6 -8.23 -15.63 6.45
C ALA A 6 -8.64 -17.11 6.42
N GLN A 7 -9.88 -17.38 5.99
CA GLN A 7 -10.43 -18.71 5.78
C GLN A 7 -9.88 -19.30 4.48
N GLN A 8 -9.51 -20.60 4.52
CA GLN A 8 -8.95 -21.32 3.38
C GLN A 8 -7.84 -20.52 2.66
N PRO A 9 -6.76 -20.13 3.36
CA PRO A 9 -5.80 -19.14 2.87
C PRO A 9 -5.11 -19.59 1.57
N LEU A 10 -4.96 -20.89 1.29
CA LEU A 10 -4.40 -21.37 0.03
C LEU A 10 -5.24 -20.97 -1.21
N VAL A 11 -6.55 -20.72 -1.05
CA VAL A 11 -7.41 -20.19 -2.12
C VAL A 11 -6.94 -18.80 -2.56
N ASN A 12 -6.27 -18.04 -1.68
CA ASN A 12 -5.66 -16.76 -2.03
C ASN A 12 -4.58 -16.88 -3.10
N ALA A 13 -3.89 -18.03 -3.23
CA ALA A 13 -2.94 -18.23 -4.31
C ALA A 13 -3.62 -18.18 -5.69
N VAL A 14 -4.84 -18.72 -5.79
CA VAL A 14 -5.65 -18.66 -7.02
C VAL A 14 -6.10 -17.23 -7.29
N ARG A 15 -6.63 -16.54 -6.26
CA ARG A 15 -7.05 -15.13 -6.35
C ARG A 15 -5.90 -14.23 -6.83
N THR A 16 -4.74 -14.33 -6.19
CA THR A 16 -3.55 -13.56 -6.54
C THR A 16 -3.06 -13.90 -7.95
N THR A 17 -3.15 -15.15 -8.40
CA THR A 17 -2.76 -15.54 -9.77
C THR A 17 -3.62 -14.83 -10.82
N LEU A 18 -4.94 -14.79 -10.63
CA LEU A 18 -5.85 -14.09 -11.55
C LEU A 18 -5.60 -12.57 -11.55
N GLN A 19 -5.38 -11.98 -10.38
CA GLN A 19 -5.08 -10.56 -10.24
C GLN A 19 -3.75 -10.19 -10.88
N ALA A 20 -2.72 -10.99 -10.67
CA ALA A 20 -1.39 -10.83 -11.27
C ALA A 20 -1.48 -10.93 -12.79
N LEU A 21 -2.24 -11.89 -13.31
CA LEU A 21 -2.46 -12.04 -14.75
C LEU A 21 -3.17 -10.81 -15.33
N ALA A 22 -4.23 -10.32 -14.68
CA ALA A 22 -4.92 -9.10 -15.10
C ALA A 22 -3.98 -7.88 -15.13
N ALA A 23 -3.12 -7.72 -14.13
CA ALA A 23 -2.13 -6.64 -14.10
C ALA A 23 -1.11 -6.74 -15.23
N VAL A 24 -0.62 -7.95 -15.54
CA VAL A 24 0.30 -8.19 -16.66
C VAL A 24 -0.36 -7.91 -18.00
N LEU A 25 -1.60 -8.38 -18.20
CA LEU A 25 -2.36 -8.12 -19.42
C LEU A 25 -2.70 -6.63 -19.59
N GLY A 26 -2.89 -5.90 -18.50
CA GLY A 26 -3.05 -4.45 -18.49
C GLY A 26 -1.75 -3.67 -18.70
N GLY A 27 -0.61 -4.35 -18.89
CA GLY A 27 0.67 -3.71 -19.23
C GLY A 27 1.33 -2.98 -18.06
N CYS A 28 1.19 -3.45 -16.81
CA CYS A 28 1.85 -2.85 -15.66
C CYS A 28 3.39 -2.88 -15.77
N GLN A 29 4.08 -1.85 -15.27
CA GLN A 29 5.56 -1.76 -15.29
C GLN A 29 6.22 -2.41 -14.06
N SER A 30 5.46 -2.58 -12.97
CA SER A 30 5.90 -3.23 -11.75
C SER A 30 4.70 -3.93 -11.12
N LEU A 31 4.93 -5.07 -10.48
CA LEU A 31 3.89 -5.89 -9.91
C LEU A 31 4.30 -6.40 -8.53
N HIS A 32 3.43 -6.19 -7.55
CA HIS A 32 3.47 -6.89 -6.28
C HIS A 32 2.37 -7.96 -6.27
N THR A 33 2.73 -9.15 -5.81
CA THR A 33 1.80 -10.27 -5.60
C THR A 33 1.75 -10.55 -4.11
N ASN A 34 0.54 -10.52 -3.56
CA ASN A 34 0.33 -10.76 -2.12
C ASN A 34 0.56 -12.25 -1.78
N GLY A 35 1.06 -12.51 -0.58
CA GLY A 35 1.15 -13.86 -0.04
C GLY A 35 -0.23 -14.48 0.19
N TYR A 36 -0.30 -15.82 0.24
CA TYR A 36 -1.56 -16.50 0.57
C TYR A 36 -2.00 -16.24 2.02
N ASP A 37 -1.08 -15.79 2.87
CA ASP A 37 -1.24 -15.46 4.29
C ASP A 37 -1.53 -13.97 4.56
N GLU A 38 -1.81 -13.17 3.53
CA GLU A 38 -2.08 -11.72 3.61
C GLU A 38 -3.07 -11.32 4.73
N ALA A 39 -4.14 -12.12 4.91
CA ALA A 39 -5.18 -11.84 5.89
C ALA A 39 -4.86 -12.33 7.32
N LEU A 40 -3.69 -12.96 7.53
CA LEU A 40 -3.30 -13.59 8.79
C LEU A 40 -2.13 -12.87 9.46
N SER A 41 -1.06 -12.56 8.72
CA SER A 41 0.12 -11.87 9.25
C SER A 41 0.96 -11.25 8.14
N LEU A 42 2.11 -10.67 8.52
CA LEU A 42 3.18 -10.41 7.57
C LEU A 42 3.58 -11.71 6.85
N PRO A 43 3.97 -11.63 5.56
CA PRO A 43 4.20 -12.81 4.74
C PRO A 43 5.35 -13.65 5.27
N THR A 44 5.11 -14.96 5.39
CA THR A 44 6.16 -15.95 5.64
C THR A 44 7.08 -16.07 4.43
N GLU A 45 8.29 -16.60 4.61
CA GLU A 45 9.21 -16.86 3.49
C GLU A 45 8.57 -17.78 2.43
N GLN A 46 7.80 -18.78 2.87
CA GLN A 46 7.07 -19.68 2.00
C GLN A 46 6.00 -18.95 1.18
N ALA A 47 5.18 -18.10 1.82
CA ALA A 47 4.15 -17.34 1.13
C ALA A 47 4.75 -16.29 0.16
N ALA A 48 5.81 -15.60 0.57
CA ALA A 48 6.55 -14.68 -0.28
C ALA A 48 7.17 -15.40 -1.49
N THR A 49 7.73 -16.60 -1.27
CA THR A 49 8.27 -17.42 -2.35
C THR A 49 7.19 -17.85 -3.33
N LEU A 50 6.03 -18.30 -2.84
CA LEU A 50 4.91 -18.67 -3.73
C LEU A 50 4.43 -17.47 -4.54
N ALA A 51 4.28 -16.30 -3.91
CA ALA A 51 3.88 -15.08 -4.59
C ALA A 51 4.88 -14.69 -5.71
N LEU A 52 6.19 -14.80 -5.44
CA LEU A 52 7.22 -14.62 -6.47
C LEU A 52 7.10 -15.66 -7.61
N ARG A 53 6.84 -16.93 -7.29
CA ARG A 53 6.65 -17.99 -8.28
C ARG A 53 5.42 -17.72 -9.15
N THR A 54 4.34 -17.16 -8.61
CA THR A 54 3.17 -16.72 -9.40
C THR A 54 3.60 -15.76 -10.51
N GLN A 55 4.41 -14.75 -10.21
CA GLN A 55 4.91 -13.83 -11.23
C GLN A 55 5.79 -14.54 -12.26
N GLN A 56 6.67 -15.42 -11.82
CA GLN A 56 7.60 -16.14 -12.71
C GLN A 56 6.87 -17.11 -13.66
N VAL A 57 5.86 -17.81 -13.17
CA VAL A 57 5.00 -18.69 -13.99
C VAL A 57 4.26 -17.85 -15.04
N ILE A 58 3.68 -16.70 -14.66
CA ILE A 58 3.01 -15.82 -15.62
C ILE A 58 4.03 -15.31 -16.66
N ALA A 59 5.20 -14.84 -16.24
CA ALA A 59 6.21 -14.27 -17.12
C ALA A 59 6.82 -15.29 -18.08
N HIS A 60 7.08 -16.52 -17.62
CA HIS A 60 7.91 -17.48 -18.37
C HIS A 60 7.12 -18.67 -18.95
N GLU A 61 5.97 -19.04 -18.37
CA GLU A 61 5.24 -20.24 -18.77
C GLU A 61 3.90 -19.93 -19.46
N SER A 62 3.20 -18.86 -19.06
CA SER A 62 1.85 -18.57 -19.57
C SER A 62 1.81 -18.11 -21.05
N GLY A 63 2.92 -17.58 -21.56
CA GLY A 63 3.03 -17.06 -22.92
C GLY A 63 2.44 -15.65 -23.13
N VAL A 64 1.79 -15.05 -22.12
CA VAL A 64 1.15 -13.73 -22.27
C VAL A 64 2.14 -12.58 -22.52
N ALA A 65 3.40 -12.74 -22.08
CA ALA A 65 4.45 -11.76 -22.29
C ALA A 65 5.02 -11.75 -23.74
N ARG A 66 4.52 -12.60 -24.64
CA ARG A 66 5.01 -12.68 -26.03
C ARG A 66 4.45 -11.59 -26.95
N THR A 67 3.37 -10.93 -26.53
CA THR A 67 2.72 -9.83 -27.26
C THR A 67 2.49 -8.69 -26.29
N ALA A 68 2.66 -7.43 -26.75
CA ALA A 68 2.58 -6.26 -25.87
C ALA A 68 1.17 -6.04 -25.29
N ASP A 69 0.14 -6.13 -26.13
CA ASP A 69 -1.27 -6.05 -25.73
C ASP A 69 -2.04 -7.22 -26.36
N PRO A 70 -2.10 -8.38 -25.69
CA PRO A 70 -2.78 -9.55 -26.21
C PRO A 70 -4.32 -9.43 -26.17
N LEU A 71 -4.87 -8.40 -25.51
CA LEU A 71 -6.32 -8.18 -25.42
C LEU A 71 -6.84 -7.19 -26.46
N ALA A 72 -5.93 -6.45 -27.14
CA ALA A 72 -6.25 -5.53 -28.22
C ALA A 72 -7.22 -6.14 -29.26
N GLY A 73 -8.29 -5.42 -29.56
CA GLY A 73 -9.32 -5.80 -30.51
C GLY A 73 -10.42 -6.72 -29.94
N SER A 74 -10.34 -7.12 -28.67
CA SER A 74 -11.44 -7.79 -27.99
C SER A 74 -12.61 -6.81 -27.80
N TRP A 75 -13.70 -6.96 -28.56
CA TRP A 75 -14.85 -6.06 -28.48
C TRP A 75 -15.31 -5.77 -27.05
N PHE A 76 -15.35 -6.80 -26.19
CA PHE A 76 -15.76 -6.65 -24.80
C PHE A 76 -14.78 -5.81 -23.97
N VAL A 77 -13.48 -6.06 -24.12
CA VAL A 77 -12.44 -5.33 -23.36
C VAL A 77 -12.34 -3.90 -23.87
N GLU A 78 -12.38 -3.68 -25.19
CA GLU A 78 -12.37 -2.33 -25.78
C GLU A 78 -13.58 -1.52 -25.32
N HIS A 79 -14.79 -2.11 -25.33
CA HIS A 79 -15.98 -1.44 -24.84
C HIS A 79 -15.89 -1.08 -23.34
N LEU A 80 -15.40 -2.00 -22.51
CA LEU A 80 -15.21 -1.72 -21.08
C LEU A 80 -14.12 -0.68 -20.84
N THR A 81 -13.07 -0.66 -21.66
CA THR A 81 -12.03 0.38 -21.63
C THR A 81 -12.66 1.75 -21.88
N ASP A 82 -13.48 1.89 -22.92
CA ASP A 82 -14.19 3.13 -23.25
C ASP A 82 -15.14 3.57 -22.10
N GLU A 83 -15.89 2.63 -21.52
CA GLU A 83 -16.79 2.94 -20.40
C GLU A 83 -16.04 3.42 -19.15
N VAL A 84 -14.93 2.78 -18.81
CA VAL A 84 -14.09 3.19 -17.66
C VAL A 84 -13.48 4.57 -17.93
N GLU A 85 -12.99 4.83 -19.14
CA GLU A 85 -12.47 6.15 -19.52
C GLU A 85 -13.54 7.24 -19.38
N ALA A 86 -14.74 7.02 -19.92
CA ALA A 86 -15.82 8.00 -19.87
C ALA A 86 -16.23 8.34 -18.43
N ARG A 87 -16.41 7.32 -17.58
CA ARG A 87 -16.79 7.51 -16.17
C ARG A 87 -15.66 8.15 -15.36
N ALA A 88 -14.41 7.80 -15.63
CA ALA A 88 -13.26 8.42 -14.97
C ALA A 88 -13.16 9.91 -15.33
N ARG A 89 -13.39 10.28 -16.60
CA ARG A 89 -13.41 11.68 -17.04
C ARG A 89 -14.53 12.48 -16.36
N GLU A 90 -15.75 11.93 -16.32
CA GLU A 90 -16.87 12.55 -15.58
C GLU A 90 -16.53 12.77 -14.10
N TYR A 91 -15.90 11.78 -13.45
CA TYR A 91 -15.48 11.90 -12.07
C TYR A 91 -14.40 12.99 -11.89
N LEU A 92 -13.44 13.09 -12.81
CA LEU A 92 -12.42 14.15 -12.77
C LEU A 92 -13.02 15.55 -12.95
N GLU A 93 -14.02 15.70 -13.82
CA GLU A 93 -14.79 16.96 -13.96
C GLU A 93 -15.51 17.30 -12.65
N ARG A 94 -16.14 16.31 -12.00
CA ARG A 94 -16.76 16.51 -10.69
C ARG A 94 -15.76 16.97 -9.62
N ILE A 95 -14.56 16.40 -9.61
CA ILE A 95 -13.49 16.83 -8.69
C ILE A 95 -13.01 18.26 -9.02
N ALA A 96 -12.97 18.64 -10.30
CA ALA A 96 -12.64 20.00 -10.70
C ALA A 96 -13.70 21.02 -10.23
N ASP A 97 -14.99 20.68 -10.35
CA ASP A 97 -16.10 21.51 -9.87
C ASP A 97 -16.09 21.72 -8.35
N LEU A 98 -15.59 20.74 -7.59
CA LEU A 98 -15.38 20.83 -6.14
C LEU A 98 -14.15 21.67 -5.77
N GLY A 99 -13.44 22.23 -6.74
CA GLY A 99 -12.28 23.08 -6.54
C GLY A 99 -10.96 22.32 -6.47
N GLY A 100 -10.90 21.12 -7.04
CA GLY A 100 -9.71 20.29 -7.18
C GLY A 100 -9.55 19.23 -6.08
N ALA A 101 -8.65 18.28 -6.31
CA ALA A 101 -8.48 17.08 -5.47
C ALA A 101 -8.25 17.38 -3.98
N ALA A 102 -7.47 18.42 -3.65
CA ALA A 102 -7.18 18.78 -2.27
C ALA A 102 -8.44 19.23 -1.50
N LYS A 103 -9.39 19.89 -2.17
CA LYS A 103 -10.66 20.32 -1.57
C LYS A 103 -11.72 19.22 -1.59
N ALA A 104 -11.56 18.23 -2.46
CA ALA A 104 -12.48 17.13 -2.63
C ALA A 104 -12.13 15.89 -1.77
N ILE A 105 -11.15 15.98 -0.86
CA ILE A 105 -10.69 14.82 -0.06
C ILE A 105 -11.86 14.17 0.69
N ASP A 106 -12.67 14.95 1.41
CA ASP A 106 -13.78 14.40 2.19
C ASP A 106 -14.84 13.75 1.30
N TYR A 107 -15.11 14.33 0.13
CA TYR A 107 -16.00 13.74 -0.86
C TYR A 107 -15.48 12.40 -1.38
N MET A 108 -14.18 12.31 -1.72
CA MET A 108 -13.57 11.05 -2.17
C MET A 108 -13.56 9.99 -1.06
N GLN A 109 -13.29 10.37 0.19
CA GLN A 109 -13.32 9.46 1.34
C GLN A 109 -14.73 8.91 1.59
N GLU A 110 -15.75 9.76 1.56
CA GLU A 110 -17.15 9.34 1.72
C GLU A 110 -17.57 8.35 0.62
N GLU A 111 -17.20 8.61 -0.64
CA GLU A 111 -17.50 7.69 -1.75
C GLU A 111 -16.80 6.33 -1.58
N ILE A 112 -15.55 6.33 -1.13
CA ILE A 112 -14.81 5.09 -0.82
C ILE A 112 -15.53 4.33 0.32
N HIS A 113 -15.95 5.01 1.38
CA HIS A 113 -16.66 4.39 2.49
C HIS A 113 -18.02 3.81 2.06
N ARG A 114 -18.79 4.53 1.24
CA ARG A 114 -20.05 4.03 0.69
C ARG A 114 -19.86 2.81 -0.18
N ALA A 115 -18.83 2.82 -1.03
CA ALA A 115 -18.50 1.66 -1.86
C ALA A 115 -18.09 0.45 -1.01
N ALA A 116 -17.24 0.64 0.00
CA ALA A 116 -16.84 -0.41 0.92
C ALA A 116 -18.02 -0.99 1.71
N TYR A 117 -18.90 -0.13 2.23
CA TYR A 117 -20.09 -0.53 2.96
C TYR A 117 -21.05 -1.35 2.08
N ARG A 118 -21.28 -0.90 0.84
CA ARG A 118 -22.10 -1.65 -0.12
C ARG A 118 -21.52 -3.04 -0.40
N VAL A 119 -20.22 -3.14 -0.66
CA VAL A 119 -19.57 -4.44 -0.88
C VAL A 119 -19.71 -5.36 0.34
N GLN A 120 -19.59 -4.81 1.55
CA GLN A 120 -19.77 -5.57 2.78
C GLN A 120 -21.20 -6.12 2.90
N LEU A 121 -22.21 -5.28 2.64
CA LEU A 121 -23.61 -5.72 2.62
C LEU A 121 -23.86 -6.81 1.57
N GLU A 122 -23.38 -6.64 0.34
CA GLU A 122 -23.52 -7.65 -0.71
C GLU A 122 -22.93 -9.01 -0.29
N VAL A 123 -21.84 -9.03 0.48
CA VAL A 123 -21.22 -10.25 0.99
C VAL A 123 -22.05 -10.86 2.13
N GLU A 124 -22.56 -10.04 3.05
CA GLU A 124 -23.38 -10.48 4.18
C GLU A 124 -24.75 -11.01 3.75
N GLU A 125 -25.36 -10.36 2.75
CA GLU A 125 -26.63 -10.76 2.15
C GLU A 125 -26.49 -11.94 1.17
N GLY A 126 -25.25 -12.31 0.82
CA GLY A 126 -24.94 -13.42 -0.08
C GLY A 126 -25.12 -13.10 -1.56
N GLU A 127 -25.40 -11.84 -1.92
CA GLU A 127 -25.43 -11.36 -3.31
C GLU A 127 -24.06 -11.50 -3.98
N ARG A 128 -22.99 -11.27 -3.21
CA ARG A 128 -21.61 -11.46 -3.63
C ARG A 128 -21.00 -12.69 -2.97
N THR A 129 -20.77 -13.73 -3.76
CA THR A 129 -20.13 -14.95 -3.29
C THR A 129 -18.64 -14.76 -3.01
N VAL A 130 -18.19 -15.18 -1.83
CA VAL A 130 -16.79 -15.25 -1.40
C VAL A 130 -16.48 -16.68 -0.96
N VAL A 131 -15.77 -17.41 -1.81
CA VAL A 131 -15.38 -18.82 -1.59
C VAL A 131 -14.59 -18.98 -0.29
N GLY A 132 -15.00 -19.92 0.55
CA GLY A 132 -14.42 -20.18 1.87
C GLY A 132 -14.93 -19.26 2.99
N VAL A 133 -15.76 -18.26 2.67
CA VAL A 133 -16.31 -17.30 3.65
C VAL A 133 -17.81 -17.43 3.77
N ASN A 134 -18.58 -17.07 2.73
CA ASN A 134 -20.04 -17.17 2.73
C ASN A 134 -20.57 -18.34 1.88
N ALA A 135 -19.71 -18.98 1.08
CA ALA A 135 -20.01 -20.20 0.33
C ALA A 135 -18.82 -21.15 0.32
N TYR A 136 -19.09 -22.45 0.17
CA TYR A 136 -18.08 -23.52 0.15
C TYR A 136 -17.19 -23.52 1.40
N GLN A 137 -17.78 -23.24 2.57
CA GLN A 137 -17.06 -23.31 3.83
C GLN A 137 -16.72 -24.76 4.17
N GLU A 138 -15.51 -24.96 4.70
CA GLU A 138 -15.05 -26.24 5.22
C GLU A 138 -14.66 -26.09 6.69
N ALA A 139 -14.79 -27.18 7.45
CA ALA A 139 -14.30 -27.22 8.82
C ALA A 139 -12.77 -27.38 8.79
N GLU A 140 -12.05 -26.26 8.88
CA GLU A 140 -10.58 -26.25 8.93
C GLU A 140 -10.06 -25.78 10.31
N GLU A 141 -8.90 -26.30 10.72
CA GLU A 141 -8.14 -25.70 11.81
C GLU A 141 -7.59 -24.34 11.37
N GLN A 142 -7.71 -23.34 12.25
CA GLN A 142 -7.15 -22.02 11.99
C GLN A 142 -5.63 -22.11 11.83
N VAL A 143 -5.14 -21.74 10.64
CA VAL A 143 -3.71 -21.62 10.36
C VAL A 143 -3.12 -20.53 11.27
N ARG A 144 -2.24 -20.93 12.19
CA ARG A 144 -1.51 -19.99 13.04
C ARG A 144 -0.13 -19.72 12.45
N ILE A 145 0.13 -18.46 12.13
CA ILE A 145 1.43 -18.01 11.68
C ILE A 145 2.16 -17.37 12.85
N GLY A 146 3.45 -17.69 13.00
CA GLY A 146 4.29 -17.12 14.04
C GLY A 146 4.49 -15.61 13.83
N GLN A 147 4.25 -14.81 14.87
CA GLN A 147 4.55 -13.38 14.84
C GLN A 147 6.01 -13.12 15.25
N PRO A 148 6.63 -12.05 14.75
CA PRO A 148 7.92 -11.60 15.26
C PRO A 148 7.86 -11.29 16.77
N ASP A 149 8.94 -11.55 17.49
CA ASP A 149 9.09 -11.07 18.87
C ASP A 149 9.33 -9.55 18.87
N PHE A 150 8.23 -8.80 18.91
CA PHE A 150 8.24 -7.34 18.91
C PHE A 150 8.94 -6.78 20.16
N SER A 151 8.86 -7.46 21.31
CA SER A 151 9.54 -7.04 22.55
C SER A 151 11.06 -7.10 22.39
N ALA A 152 11.59 -8.21 21.86
CA ALA A 152 13.02 -8.33 21.59
C ALA A 152 13.49 -7.39 20.48
N LEU A 153 12.65 -7.09 19.49
CA LEU A 153 12.96 -6.09 18.46
C LEU A 153 13.02 -4.67 19.05
N GLU A 154 12.08 -4.31 19.91
CA GLU A 154 12.06 -3.01 20.61
C GLU A 154 13.31 -2.80 21.44
N VAL A 155 13.69 -3.79 22.27
CA VAL A 155 14.89 -3.74 23.10
C VAL A 155 16.14 -3.52 22.23
N ARG A 156 16.28 -4.27 21.14
CA ARG A 156 17.40 -4.12 20.19
C ARG A 156 17.42 -2.75 19.53
N GLN A 157 16.26 -2.22 19.13
CA GLN A 157 16.19 -0.91 18.47
C GLN A 157 16.50 0.23 19.44
N LYS A 158 16.04 0.15 20.69
CA LYS A 158 16.40 1.10 21.76
C LYS A 158 17.92 1.12 21.99
N ALA A 159 18.55 -0.05 22.06
CA ALA A 159 20.00 -0.15 22.23
C ALA A 159 20.77 0.48 21.05
N LYS A 160 20.35 0.22 19.80
CA LYS A 160 20.95 0.86 18.61
C LYS A 160 20.81 2.38 18.63
N LEU A 161 19.67 2.90 19.04
CA LEU A 161 19.45 4.35 19.14
C LEU A 161 20.29 4.98 20.26
N ALA A 162 20.50 4.28 21.38
CA ALA A 162 21.38 4.75 22.44
C ALA A 162 22.84 4.83 21.96
N ASP A 163 23.36 3.75 21.35
CA ASP A 163 24.72 3.72 20.76
C ASP A 163 24.90 4.82 19.72
N LEU A 164 23.92 5.00 18.81
CA LEU A 164 23.94 6.04 17.79
C LEU A 164 24.08 7.44 18.40
N ARG A 165 23.33 7.73 19.47
CA ARG A 165 23.35 9.03 20.14
C ARG A 165 24.65 9.27 20.91
N GLU A 166 25.25 8.22 21.46
CA GLU A 166 26.52 8.32 22.20
C GLU A 166 27.70 8.62 21.26
N ARG A 167 27.73 8.01 20.08
CA ARG A 167 28.87 8.09 19.14
C ARG A 167 28.82 9.25 18.14
N ARG A 168 27.65 9.87 17.93
CA ARG A 168 27.47 10.90 16.89
C ARG A 168 27.95 12.27 17.38
N ASP A 169 28.31 13.12 16.43
CA ASP A 169 28.56 14.53 16.70
C ASP A 169 27.23 15.25 16.95
N THR A 170 26.96 15.57 18.22
CA THR A 170 25.71 16.21 18.63
C THR A 170 25.60 17.64 18.10
N GLU A 171 26.72 18.38 18.01
CA GLU A 171 26.70 19.75 17.48
C GLU A 171 26.38 19.74 15.99
N ALA A 172 26.94 18.78 15.23
CA ALA A 172 26.62 18.61 13.82
C ALA A 172 25.14 18.26 13.59
N VAL A 173 24.55 17.40 14.43
CA VAL A 173 23.12 17.06 14.36
C VAL A 173 22.26 18.28 14.62
N GLU A 174 22.51 19.01 15.70
CA GLU A 174 21.72 20.20 16.04
C GLU A 174 21.86 21.31 14.98
N ALA A 175 23.06 21.50 14.43
CA ALA A 175 23.27 22.42 13.32
C ALA A 175 22.49 22.01 12.06
N ALA A 176 22.42 20.72 11.74
CA ALA A 176 21.65 20.21 10.61
C ALA A 176 20.13 20.37 10.84
N ARG A 177 19.64 20.06 12.04
CA ARG A 177 18.24 20.29 12.42
C ARG A 177 17.85 21.76 12.32
N ALA A 178 18.71 22.66 12.77
CA ALA A 178 18.47 24.10 12.65
C ALA A 178 18.36 24.55 11.17
N ARG A 179 19.10 23.92 10.24
CA ARG A 179 18.94 24.19 8.81
C ARG A 179 17.59 23.69 8.28
N ILE A 180 17.16 22.49 8.68
CA ILE A 180 15.84 21.95 8.32
C ILE A 180 14.75 22.92 8.79
N ARG A 181 14.82 23.38 10.05
CA ARG A 181 13.85 24.32 10.60
C ARG A 181 13.80 25.62 9.81
N ARG A 182 14.94 26.23 9.52
CA ARG A 182 15.01 27.46 8.71
C ARG A 182 14.41 27.27 7.32
N ALA A 183 14.73 26.15 6.65
CA ALA A 183 14.17 25.85 5.35
C ALA A 183 12.64 25.62 5.41
N ALA A 184 12.15 24.97 6.46
CA ALA A 184 10.73 24.75 6.69
C ALA A 184 9.96 26.06 6.95
N ASP A 185 10.53 26.97 7.73
CA ASP A 185 9.95 28.29 8.01
C ASP A 185 9.99 29.22 6.78
N ALA A 186 11.03 29.09 5.94
CA ALA A 186 11.21 29.89 4.73
C ALA A 186 10.42 29.36 3.52
N GLY A 187 9.93 28.13 3.57
CA GLY A 187 9.31 27.45 2.41
C GLY A 187 10.32 27.00 1.35
N ASP A 188 11.58 26.79 1.74
CA ASP A 188 12.65 26.34 0.86
C ASP A 188 12.61 24.81 0.62
N ASN A 189 13.37 24.33 -0.36
CA ASN A 189 13.54 22.91 -0.60
C ASN A 189 14.19 22.21 0.61
N LEU A 190 13.45 21.28 1.21
CA LEU A 190 13.87 20.53 2.40
C LEU A 190 14.81 19.34 2.11
N LEU A 191 14.91 18.86 0.88
CA LEU A 191 15.72 17.66 0.62
C LEU A 191 17.21 17.86 0.94
N PRO A 192 17.88 18.94 0.49
CA PRO A 192 19.28 19.15 0.83
C PRO A 192 19.56 19.16 2.36
N PRO A 193 18.84 19.93 3.20
CA PRO A 193 19.09 19.91 4.64
C PRO A 193 18.68 18.60 5.32
N ILE A 194 17.68 17.86 4.80
CA ILE A 194 17.35 16.51 5.31
C ILE A 194 18.50 15.53 5.03
N VAL A 195 19.07 15.54 3.82
CA VAL A 195 20.22 14.69 3.47
C VAL A 195 21.42 15.00 4.37
N ASP A 196 21.69 16.29 4.63
CA ASP A 196 22.75 16.71 5.56
C ASP A 196 22.49 16.18 6.97
N ALA A 197 21.25 16.24 7.47
CA ALA A 197 20.90 15.73 8.79
C ALA A 197 21.06 14.21 8.89
N VAL A 198 20.63 13.45 7.87
CA VAL A 198 20.83 12.00 7.83
C VAL A 198 22.31 11.64 7.81
N LYS A 199 23.14 12.37 7.04
CA LYS A 199 24.61 12.20 7.05
C LYS A 199 25.23 12.53 8.40
N ALA A 200 24.68 13.51 9.12
CA ALA A 200 25.06 13.83 10.48
C ALA A 200 24.53 12.84 11.53
N LEU A 201 23.84 11.76 11.12
CA LEU A 201 23.24 10.75 12.00
C LEU A 201 22.07 11.28 12.85
N ALA A 202 21.34 12.27 12.34
CA ALA A 202 20.01 12.60 12.86
C ALA A 202 19.03 11.45 12.58
N THR A 203 18.20 11.13 13.55
CA THR A 203 17.18 10.09 13.45
C THR A 203 15.94 10.60 12.70
N LEU A 204 15.14 9.67 12.18
CA LEU A 204 13.84 10.00 11.57
C LEU A 204 12.93 10.77 12.54
N GLY A 205 12.95 10.40 13.82
CA GLY A 205 12.18 11.09 14.87
C GLY A 205 12.63 12.55 15.01
N GLU A 206 13.93 12.80 15.14
CA GLU A 206 14.46 14.17 15.30
C GLU A 206 14.20 15.06 14.08
N ILE A 207 14.28 14.50 12.86
CA ILE A 207 13.93 15.22 11.64
C ILE A 207 12.42 15.53 11.62
N SER A 208 11.59 14.51 11.88
CA SER A 208 10.13 14.65 11.91
C SER A 208 9.66 15.64 12.97
N ASP A 209 10.24 15.61 14.17
CA ASP A 209 9.87 16.51 15.26
C ASP A 209 10.31 17.95 14.98
N THR A 210 11.45 18.14 14.30
CA THR A 210 11.86 19.48 13.84
C THR A 210 10.82 20.09 12.88
N LEU A 211 10.23 19.28 12.00
CA LEU A 211 9.16 19.71 11.09
C LEU A 211 7.82 19.85 11.83
N ARG A 212 7.54 18.98 12.80
CA ARG A 212 6.37 19.08 13.69
C ARG A 212 6.36 20.38 14.48
N ASP A 213 7.51 20.82 14.97
CA ASP A 213 7.65 22.09 15.69
C ASP A 213 7.47 23.30 14.77
N ALA A 214 7.63 23.14 13.45
CA ALA A 214 7.43 24.18 12.46
C ALA A 214 5.98 24.26 11.98
N TRP A 215 5.34 23.11 11.76
CA TRP A 215 4.05 23.01 11.05
C TRP A 215 2.91 22.41 11.87
N GLY A 216 3.19 21.87 13.05
CA GLY A 216 2.23 21.12 13.85
C GLY A 216 2.00 19.69 13.34
N THR A 217 0.82 19.16 13.63
CA THR A 217 0.40 17.81 13.24
C THR A 217 -0.97 17.85 12.57
N TYR A 218 -1.17 16.99 11.59
CA TYR A 218 -2.49 16.73 11.04
C TYR A 218 -3.37 16.00 12.08
N ASP A 219 -4.60 16.47 12.29
CA ASP A 219 -5.54 15.96 13.29
C ASP A 219 -6.68 15.10 12.69
N GLY A 220 -6.70 14.93 11.35
CA GLY A 220 -7.69 14.10 10.67
C GLY A 220 -8.94 14.86 10.23
N HIS A 221 -9.03 16.18 10.43
CA HIS A 221 -10.17 16.98 10.01
C HIS A 221 -9.70 18.05 9.01
N ALA A 222 -10.21 17.98 7.77
CA ALA A 222 -10.06 19.10 6.85
C ALA A 222 -10.81 20.30 7.44
N SER A 223 -10.10 21.41 7.67
CA SER A 223 -10.70 22.69 8.03
C SER A 223 -11.16 23.45 6.80
#